data_AF-A0A0G1YYD6-F1
#
_entry.id   AF-A0A0G1YYD6-F1
#
_cell.length_a   1.000
_cell.length_b   1.000
_cell.length_c   1.000
_cell.angle_alpha   90.00
_cell.angle_beta   90.00
_cell.angle_gamma   90.00
#
_symmetry.space_group_name_H-M   'P 1'
#
loop_
_entity.id
_entity.type
_entity.pdbx_description
1 polymer ?
#
loop_
_entity_poly.entity_id
_entity_poly.type
_entity_poly.pdbx_seq_one_letter_code
_entity_poly.pdbx_strand_id
1 'polypeptide(L)'
;MVYTLLIIGHIIGTVLGAGAATFAEILHMRAMRDGVMDPEESATLSLVYRVIRIGLFIAILTGFAFLIDFRFITGHEERLYSEKLWAKMTIVLLIPVNALLLQARRIPFWLGSALSLTAWYAAIVLGVFRAIPYSYLEIMSAFIVAVLVMSAILEAIRRAYHKMTTA
;
A
#
# COMPACT_ATOMS: atom_id res chain seq x y z
N MET A 1 -11.49 -20.71 14.58
CA MET A 1 -10.02 -20.63 14.59
C MET A 1 -9.45 -20.11 13.27
N VAL A 2 -9.84 -20.68 12.12
CA VAL A 2 -9.36 -20.27 10.78
C VAL A 2 -9.55 -18.77 10.51
N TYR A 3 -10.77 -18.24 10.69
CA TYR A 3 -11.06 -16.80 10.50
C TYR A 3 -10.14 -15.86 11.29
N THR A 4 -9.84 -16.18 12.55
CA THR A 4 -8.93 -15.39 13.39
C THR A 4 -7.51 -15.41 12.86
N LEU A 5 -7.02 -16.56 12.40
CA LEU A 5 -5.69 -16.68 11.79
C LEU A 5 -5.60 -15.86 10.49
N LEU A 6 -6.67 -15.83 9.69
CA LEU A 6 -6.74 -14.98 8.50
C LEU A 6 -6.67 -13.49 8.85
N ILE A 7 -7.37 -13.05 9.91
CA ILE A 7 -7.27 -11.67 10.39
C ILE A 7 -5.85 -11.35 10.81
N ILE A 8 -5.24 -12.17 11.65
CA ILE A 8 -3.88 -11.96 12.16
C ILE A 8 -2.89 -11.87 10.99
N GLY A 9 -2.92 -12.85 10.09
CA GLY A 9 -2.05 -12.88 8.91
C GLY A 9 -2.24 -11.64 8.04
N HIS A 10 -3.49 -11.24 7.79
CA HIS A 10 -3.77 -10.08 6.97
C HIS A 10 -3.31 -8.76 7.60
N ILE A 11 -3.49 -8.61 8.92
CA ILE A 11 -2.95 -7.46 9.67
C ILE A 11 -1.42 -7.43 9.56
N ILE A 12 -0.75 -8.55 9.79
CA ILE A 12 0.71 -8.65 9.63
C ILE A 12 1.13 -8.23 8.22
N GLY A 13 0.48 -8.76 7.18
CA GLY A 13 0.79 -8.41 5.79
C GLY A 13 0.63 -6.92 5.49
N THR A 14 -0.49 -6.33 5.90
CA THR A 14 -0.79 -4.90 5.69
C THR A 14 0.14 -3.98 6.47
N VAL A 15 0.48 -4.30 7.72
CA VAL A 15 1.40 -3.50 8.55
C VAL A 15 2.84 -3.59 8.04
N LEU A 16 3.31 -4.77 7.64
CA LEU A 16 4.62 -4.93 7.01
C LEU A 16 4.71 -4.13 5.71
N GLY A 17 3.67 -4.20 4.88
CA GLY A 17 3.59 -3.43 3.63
C GLY A 17 3.61 -1.92 3.87
N ALA A 18 2.77 -1.40 4.76
CA ALA A 18 2.70 0.02 5.07
C ALA A 18 3.99 0.55 5.70
N GLY A 19 4.51 -0.14 6.72
CA GLY A 19 5.75 0.27 7.39
C GLY A 19 6.92 0.28 6.41
N ALA A 20 7.08 -0.79 5.62
CA ALA A 20 8.17 -0.86 4.65
C ALA A 20 7.99 0.14 3.50
N ALA A 21 6.77 0.46 3.06
CA ALA A 21 6.54 1.53 2.08
C ALA A 21 6.95 2.91 2.61
N THR A 22 6.67 3.20 3.87
CA THR A 22 7.11 4.44 4.54
C THR A 22 8.64 4.52 4.60
N PHE A 23 9.31 3.44 5.03
CA PHE A 23 10.77 3.40 5.05
C PHE A 23 11.39 3.46 3.64
N ALA A 24 10.77 2.84 2.64
CA ALA A 24 11.24 2.91 1.27
C ALA A 24 11.25 4.35 0.77
N GLU A 25 10.20 5.13 1.05
CA GLU A 25 10.16 6.54 0.64
C GLU A 25 11.21 7.38 1.37
N ILE A 26 11.36 7.21 2.69
CA ILE A 26 12.37 7.94 3.48
C ILE A 26 13.78 7.63 2.99
N LEU A 27 14.11 6.34 2.84
CA LEU A 27 15.44 5.91 2.41
C LEU A 27 15.71 6.29 0.96
N HIS A 28 14.71 6.23 0.08
CA HIS A 28 14.86 6.69 -1.28
C HIS A 28 15.13 8.19 -1.36
N MET A 29 14.41 9.02 -0.60
CA MET A 29 14.68 10.46 -0.55
C MET A 29 16.08 10.76 0.00
N ARG A 30 16.55 10.00 1.00
CA ARG A 30 17.89 10.13 1.54
C ARG A 30 18.96 9.78 0.50
N ALA A 31 18.80 8.65 -0.19
CA ALA A 31 19.73 8.14 -1.18
C ALA A 31 19.75 8.96 -2.49
N MET A 32 18.65 9.66 -2.81
CA MET A 32 18.59 10.54 -3.98
C MET A 32 18.97 11.98 -3.66
N ARG A 33 19.53 12.26 -2.48
CA ARG A 33 19.89 13.62 -2.03
C ARG A 33 20.91 14.28 -2.96
N ASP A 34 21.93 13.54 -3.36
CA ASP A 34 23.03 13.97 -4.24
C ASP A 34 22.81 13.54 -5.71
N GLY A 35 21.67 12.92 -5.99
CA GLY A 35 21.30 12.41 -7.31
C GLY A 35 21.94 11.09 -7.68
N VAL A 36 22.77 10.47 -6.82
CA VAL A 36 23.48 9.22 -7.10
C VAL A 36 23.31 8.25 -5.95
N MET A 37 22.66 7.12 -6.20
CA MET A 37 22.50 6.07 -5.20
C MET A 37 23.72 5.14 -5.17
N ASP A 38 24.36 5.02 -4.02
CA ASP A 38 25.48 4.11 -3.84
C ASP A 38 25.04 2.63 -3.67
N PRO A 39 25.96 1.65 -3.80
CA PRO A 39 25.61 0.23 -3.68
C PRO A 39 25.04 -0.18 -2.32
N GLU A 40 25.46 0.44 -1.21
CA GLU A 40 24.99 0.13 0.14
C GLU A 40 23.57 0.68 0.37
N GLU A 41 23.30 1.90 -0.12
CA GLU A 41 21.97 2.51 -0.12
C GLU A 41 20.98 1.71 -0.96
N SER A 42 21.41 1.28 -2.16
CA SER A 42 20.62 0.42 -3.04
C SER A 42 20.35 -0.94 -2.40
N ALA A 43 21.36 -1.56 -1.78
CA ALA A 43 21.20 -2.82 -1.06
C ALA A 43 20.19 -2.68 0.10
N THR A 44 20.30 -1.61 0.89
CA THR A 44 19.37 -1.30 1.97
C THR A 44 17.94 -1.12 1.44
N LEU A 45 17.76 -0.33 0.38
CA LEU A 45 16.46 -0.10 -0.23
C LEU A 45 15.87 -1.39 -0.82
N SER A 46 16.71 -2.25 -1.42
CA SER A 46 16.29 -3.56 -1.95
C SER A 46 15.75 -4.50 -0.86
N LEU A 47 16.33 -4.45 0.35
CA LEU A 47 15.86 -5.20 1.51
C LEU A 47 14.48 -4.71 1.93
N VAL A 48 14.26 -3.39 1.98
CA VAL A 48 12.96 -2.81 2.31
C VAL A 48 11.91 -3.19 1.26
N TYR A 49 12.23 -3.12 -0.04
CA TYR A 49 11.34 -3.60 -1.10
C TYR A 49 11.05 -5.11 -1.02
N ARG A 50 11.98 -5.92 -0.48
CA ARG A 50 11.72 -7.33 -0.20
C ARG A 50 10.69 -7.49 0.92
N VAL A 51 10.76 -6.69 1.99
CA VAL A 51 9.75 -6.69 3.07
C VAL A 51 8.37 -6.27 2.53
N ILE A 52 8.30 -5.24 1.68
CA ILE A 52 7.04 -4.83 1.00
C ILE A 52 6.44 -6.01 0.23
N ARG A 53 7.26 -6.74 -0.55
CA ARG A 53 6.81 -7.90 -1.33
C ARG A 53 6.30 -9.04 -0.45
N ILE A 54 6.96 -9.30 0.68
CA ILE A 54 6.49 -10.30 1.65
C ILE A 54 5.14 -9.87 2.24
N GLY A 55 5.00 -8.61 2.67
CA GLY A 55 3.75 -8.06 3.17
C GLY A 55 2.61 -8.17 2.15
N LEU A 56 2.90 -7.85 0.89
CA LEU A 56 1.95 -7.97 -0.22
C LEU A 56 1.52 -9.41 -0.48
N PHE A 57 2.47 -10.34 -0.51
CA PHE A 57 2.16 -11.75 -0.69
C PHE A 57 1.21 -12.25 0.41
N ILE A 58 1.50 -11.92 1.67
CA ILE A 58 0.65 -12.29 2.81
C ILE A 58 -0.74 -11.64 2.68
N ALA A 59 -0.81 -10.34 2.36
CA ALA A 59 -2.07 -9.60 2.24
C ALA A 59 -2.96 -10.14 1.12
N ILE A 60 -2.38 -10.47 -0.04
CA ILE A 60 -3.09 -11.08 -1.17
C ILE A 60 -3.58 -12.47 -0.79
N LEU A 61 -2.68 -13.33 -0.28
CA LEU A 61 -3.02 -14.72 0.06
C LEU A 61 -4.16 -14.78 1.09
N THR A 62 -4.06 -13.99 2.15
CA THR A 62 -5.11 -13.91 3.18
C THR A 62 -6.38 -13.23 2.68
N GLY A 63 -6.26 -12.24 1.78
CA GLY A 63 -7.39 -11.58 1.13
C GLY A 63 -8.25 -12.55 0.31
N PHE A 64 -7.60 -13.37 -0.54
CA PHE A 64 -8.29 -14.43 -1.28
C PHE A 64 -8.84 -15.52 -0.35
N ALA A 65 -8.09 -15.90 0.70
CA ALA A 65 -8.57 -16.86 1.68
C ALA A 65 -9.84 -16.39 2.41
N PHE A 66 -10.00 -15.09 2.68
CA PHE A 66 -11.26 -14.54 3.21
C PHE A 66 -12.44 -14.76 2.25
N LEU A 67 -12.24 -14.56 0.94
CA LEU A 67 -13.31 -14.77 -0.04
C LEU A 67 -13.78 -16.23 -0.04
N ILE A 68 -12.82 -17.17 0.03
CA ILE A 68 -13.11 -18.61 0.13
C ILE A 68 -13.81 -18.94 1.45
N ASP A 69 -13.33 -18.40 2.57
CA ASP A 69 -13.89 -18.64 3.90
C ASP A 69 -15.34 -18.15 4.02
N PHE A 70 -15.64 -16.98 3.45
CA PHE A 70 -17.00 -16.41 3.46
C PHE A 70 -17.96 -17.20 2.57
N ARG A 71 -17.51 -17.68 1.41
CA ARG A 71 -18.35 -18.43 0.48
C ARG A 71 -18.56 -19.90 0.87
N PHE A 72 -17.53 -20.58 1.32
CA PHE A 72 -17.54 -22.06 1.38
C PHE A 72 -17.39 -22.65 2.78
N ILE A 73 -16.81 -21.92 3.74
CA ILE A 73 -16.46 -22.49 5.05
C ILE A 73 -17.43 -22.04 6.12
N THR A 74 -17.64 -20.74 6.24
CA THR A 74 -18.41 -20.15 7.35
C THR A 74 -19.83 -19.74 6.96
N GLY A 75 -20.13 -19.68 5.66
CA GLY A 75 -21.44 -19.29 5.13
C GLY A 75 -21.79 -17.80 5.29
N HIS A 76 -20.81 -16.94 5.61
CA HIS A 76 -20.99 -15.49 5.73
C HIS A 76 -21.00 -14.79 4.35
N GLU A 77 -21.81 -15.27 3.42
CA GLU A 77 -21.88 -14.75 2.06
C GLU A 77 -22.33 -13.29 2.01
N GLU A 78 -23.06 -12.82 3.01
CA GLU A 78 -23.50 -11.43 3.13
C GLU A 78 -22.33 -10.44 3.11
N ARG A 79 -21.16 -10.87 3.61
CA ARG A 79 -19.94 -10.04 3.61
C ARG A 79 -19.38 -9.81 2.21
N LEU A 80 -19.66 -10.71 1.27
CA LEU A 80 -19.27 -10.56 -0.12
C LEU A 80 -20.06 -9.47 -0.85
N TYR A 81 -21.18 -8.99 -0.29
CA TYR A 81 -21.90 -7.82 -0.81
C TYR A 81 -21.44 -6.50 -0.17
N SER A 82 -20.40 -6.54 0.66
CA SER A 82 -19.87 -5.33 1.29
C SER A 82 -19.08 -4.49 0.29
N GLU A 83 -19.59 -3.29 -0.02
CA GLU A 83 -18.89 -2.27 -0.81
C GLU A 83 -17.47 -1.99 -0.29
N LYS A 84 -17.32 -1.92 1.04
CA LYS A 84 -16.04 -1.73 1.73
C LYS A 84 -15.04 -2.86 1.43
N LEU A 85 -15.51 -4.11 1.42
CA LEU A 85 -14.67 -5.28 1.13
C LEU A 85 -14.09 -5.16 -0.28
N TRP A 86 -14.93 -4.87 -1.26
CA TRP A 86 -14.50 -4.75 -2.66
C TRP A 86 -13.56 -3.57 -2.86
N ALA A 87 -13.83 -2.40 -2.27
CA ALA A 87 -12.92 -1.26 -2.33
C ALA A 87 -11.53 -1.61 -1.78
N LYS A 88 -11.48 -2.28 -0.63
CA LYS A 88 -10.23 -2.77 -0.04
C LYS A 88 -9.50 -3.76 -0.96
N MET A 89 -10.21 -4.73 -1.53
CA MET A 89 -9.59 -5.71 -2.45
C MET A 89 -9.07 -5.05 -3.72
N THR A 90 -9.82 -4.11 -4.31
CA THR A 90 -9.35 -3.32 -5.45
C THR A 90 -8.05 -2.58 -5.10
N ILE A 91 -8.02 -1.86 -3.97
CA ILE A 91 -6.84 -1.10 -3.54
C ILE A 91 -5.62 -2.01 -3.33
N VAL A 92 -5.80 -3.17 -2.70
CA VAL A 92 -4.70 -4.14 -2.51
C VAL A 92 -4.19 -4.67 -3.86
N LEU A 93 -5.07 -4.93 -4.83
CA LEU A 93 -4.69 -5.35 -6.17
C LEU A 93 -4.02 -4.23 -6.99
N LEU A 94 -4.29 -2.95 -6.70
CA LEU A 94 -3.60 -1.83 -7.33
C LEU A 94 -2.12 -1.76 -6.94
N ILE A 95 -1.72 -2.29 -5.77
CA ILE A 95 -0.32 -2.27 -5.31
C ILE A 95 0.63 -3.03 -6.28
N PRO A 96 0.39 -4.31 -6.63
CA PRO A 96 1.24 -5.01 -7.59
C PRO A 96 1.14 -4.40 -8.98
N VAL A 97 -0.04 -3.92 -9.40
CA VAL A 97 -0.21 -3.23 -10.70
C VAL A 97 0.68 -1.99 -10.76
N ASN A 98 0.68 -1.17 -9.70
CA ASN A 98 1.53 0.00 -9.57
C ASN A 98 3.02 -0.36 -9.63
N ALA A 99 3.43 -1.43 -8.94
CA ALA A 99 4.81 -1.90 -8.97
C ALA A 99 5.24 -2.33 -10.39
N LEU A 100 4.37 -3.04 -11.12
CA LEU A 100 4.61 -3.44 -12.51
C LEU A 100 4.70 -2.23 -13.45
N LEU A 101 3.84 -1.22 -13.27
CA LEU A 101 3.85 0.01 -14.04
C LEU A 101 5.13 0.84 -13.81
N LEU A 102 5.60 0.92 -12.56
CA LEU A 102 6.88 1.54 -12.21
C LEU A 102 8.05 0.79 -12.85
N GLN A 103 8.08 -0.54 -12.75
CA GLN A 103 9.14 -1.37 -13.36
C GLN A 103 9.17 -1.23 -14.89
N ALA A 104 8.00 -1.15 -15.52
CA ALA A 104 7.86 -0.91 -16.95
C ALA A 104 8.06 0.55 -17.37
N ARG A 105 8.39 1.45 -16.42
CA ARG A 105 8.55 2.91 -16.62
C ARG A 105 7.35 3.57 -17.32
N ARG A 106 6.13 3.06 -17.08
CA ARG A 106 4.88 3.57 -17.67
C ARG A 106 4.23 4.69 -16.86
N ILE A 107 4.62 4.84 -15.61
CA ILE A 107 4.19 5.93 -14.72
C ILE A 107 5.41 6.59 -14.08
N PRO A 108 5.35 7.89 -13.77
CA PRO A 108 6.44 8.57 -13.11
C PRO A 108 6.57 8.13 -11.65
N PHE A 109 7.81 8.16 -11.13
CA PHE A 109 8.11 7.70 -9.78
C PHE A 109 7.30 8.42 -8.69
N TRP A 110 7.13 9.75 -8.80
CA TRP A 110 6.40 10.54 -7.80
C TRP A 110 4.96 10.06 -7.60
N LEU A 111 4.30 9.66 -8.68
CA LEU A 111 2.92 9.16 -8.64
C LEU A 111 2.89 7.73 -8.13
N GLY A 112 3.80 6.88 -8.60
CA GLY A 112 3.82 5.48 -8.18
C GLY A 112 4.18 5.30 -6.71
N SER A 113 5.07 6.14 -6.17
CA SER A 113 5.36 6.17 -4.73
C SER A 113 4.13 6.62 -3.92
N ALA A 114 3.51 7.74 -4.32
CA ALA A 114 2.32 8.25 -3.63
C ALA A 114 1.16 7.26 -3.64
N LEU A 115 0.91 6.60 -4.77
CA LEU A 115 -0.10 5.54 -4.90
C LEU A 115 0.21 4.38 -3.96
N SER A 116 1.45 3.88 -3.97
CA SER A 116 1.88 2.78 -3.09
C SER A 116 1.64 3.10 -1.62
N LEU A 117 2.13 4.26 -1.15
CA LEU A 117 1.99 4.68 0.25
C LEU A 117 0.51 4.83 0.62
N THR A 118 -0.27 5.52 -0.22
CA THR A 118 -1.70 5.71 0.02
C THR A 118 -2.47 4.39 0.05
N ALA A 119 -2.16 3.46 -0.85
CA ALA A 119 -2.83 2.15 -0.93
C ALA A 119 -2.60 1.30 0.33
N TRP A 120 -1.37 1.29 0.85
CA TRP A 120 -1.06 0.56 2.08
C TRP A 120 -1.80 1.11 3.29
N TYR A 121 -1.79 2.44 3.47
CA TYR A 121 -2.51 3.07 4.57
C TYR A 121 -4.03 2.94 4.40
N ALA A 122 -4.56 3.04 3.18
CA ALA A 122 -5.97 2.80 2.90
C ALA A 122 -6.38 1.36 3.24
N ALA A 123 -5.55 0.36 2.92
CA ALA A 123 -5.81 -1.04 3.28
C ALA A 123 -5.88 -1.25 4.80
N ILE A 124 -5.03 -0.56 5.57
CA ILE A 124 -5.09 -0.56 7.05
C ILE A 124 -6.37 0.12 7.53
N VAL A 125 -6.66 1.34 7.06
CA VAL A 125 -7.85 2.11 7.46
C VAL A 125 -9.12 1.29 7.21
N LEU A 126 -9.33 0.82 5.97
CA LEU A 126 -10.50 0.02 5.62
C LEU A 126 -10.57 -1.32 6.40
N GLY A 127 -9.44 -1.82 6.88
CA GLY A 127 -9.36 -3.02 7.73
C GLY A 127 -9.70 -2.78 9.19
N VAL A 128 -9.29 -1.64 9.76
CA VAL A 128 -9.51 -1.28 11.18
C VAL A 128 -10.96 -0.85 11.42
N PHE A 129 -11.53 -0.06 10.51
CA PHE A 129 -12.89 0.43 10.66
C PHE A 129 -13.92 -0.68 10.41
N ARG A 130 -14.71 -1.01 11.44
CA ARG A 130 -15.70 -2.09 11.41
C ARG A 130 -16.83 -1.82 10.40
N ALA A 131 -17.43 -0.64 10.46
CA ALA A 131 -18.46 -0.19 9.53
C ALA A 131 -18.07 1.16 8.96
N ILE A 132 -18.28 1.32 7.65
CA ILE A 132 -18.11 2.57 6.93
C ILE A 132 -19.38 2.74 6.09
N PRO A 133 -20.21 3.77 6.35
CA PRO A 133 -21.46 4.00 5.62
C PRO A 133 -21.21 4.70 4.28
N TYR A 134 -20.15 4.32 3.56
CA TYR A 134 -19.80 4.86 2.24
C TYR A 134 -19.85 3.75 1.21
N SER A 135 -20.39 4.08 0.04
CA SER A 135 -20.39 3.24 -1.15
C SER A 135 -18.98 3.00 -1.69
N TYR A 136 -18.82 2.00 -2.54
CA TYR A 136 -17.55 1.72 -3.20
C TYR A 136 -17.04 2.94 -3.97
N LEU A 137 -17.90 3.64 -4.71
CA LEU A 137 -17.52 4.81 -5.49
C LEU A 137 -17.04 5.97 -4.62
N GLU A 138 -17.66 6.20 -3.47
CA GLU A 138 -17.21 7.22 -2.52
C GLU A 138 -15.83 6.87 -1.94
N ILE A 139 -15.62 5.61 -1.54
CA ILE A 139 -14.32 5.14 -1.02
C ILE A 139 -13.24 5.27 -2.09
N MET A 140 -13.50 4.85 -3.33
CA MET A 140 -12.53 4.93 -4.42
C MET A 140 -12.26 6.38 -4.86
N SER A 141 -13.26 7.26 -4.83
CA SER A 141 -13.08 8.69 -5.11
C SER A 141 -12.20 9.35 -4.03
N ALA A 142 -12.49 9.06 -2.76
CA ALA A 142 -11.66 9.51 -1.64
C ALA A 142 -10.22 8.97 -1.74
N PHE A 143 -10.06 7.72 -2.17
CA PHE A 143 -8.75 7.12 -2.42
C PHE A 143 -7.97 7.87 -3.51
N ILE A 144 -8.60 8.18 -4.65
CA ILE A 144 -7.95 8.95 -5.73
C ILE A 144 -7.53 10.34 -5.23
N VAL A 145 -8.42 11.04 -4.52
CA VAL A 145 -8.10 12.35 -3.92
C VAL A 145 -6.92 12.21 -2.94
N ALA A 146 -6.92 11.17 -2.10
CA ALA A 146 -5.82 10.91 -1.18
C ALA A 146 -4.48 10.67 -1.90
N VAL A 147 -4.48 9.96 -3.03
CA VAL A 147 -3.26 9.77 -3.85
C VAL A 147 -2.74 11.10 -4.40
N LEU A 148 -3.62 11.98 -4.87
CA LEU A 148 -3.24 13.31 -5.37
C LEU A 148 -2.68 14.20 -4.25
N VAL A 149 -3.35 14.21 -3.10
CA VAL A 149 -2.89 14.93 -1.90
C VAL A 149 -1.54 14.39 -1.44
N MET A 150 -1.38 13.07 -1.36
CA MET A 150 -0.12 12.44 -0.97
C MET A 150 1.00 12.75 -1.98
N SER A 151 0.68 12.79 -3.28
CA SER A 151 1.64 13.19 -4.32
C SER A 151 2.16 14.61 -4.08
N ALA A 152 1.26 15.55 -3.77
CA ALA A 152 1.64 16.93 -3.46
C ALA A 152 2.46 17.05 -2.17
N ILE A 153 2.09 16.29 -1.13
CA ILE A 153 2.82 16.25 0.14
C ILE A 153 4.24 15.72 -0.06
N LEU A 154 4.41 14.57 -0.72
CA LEU A 154 5.72 13.98 -0.98
C LEU A 154 6.60 14.89 -1.82
N GLU A 155 6.01 15.56 -2.82
CA GLU A 155 6.73 16.55 -3.63
C GLU A 155 7.19 17.76 -2.81
N ALA A 156 6.33 18.29 -1.92
CA ALA A 156 6.70 19.38 -1.02
C ALA A 156 7.83 18.97 -0.07
N ILE A 157 7.76 17.76 0.49
CA ILE A 157 8.80 17.20 1.37
C ILE A 157 10.12 17.05 0.61
N ARG A 158 10.10 16.47 -0.60
CA ARG A 158 11.30 16.33 -1.45
C ARG A 158 11.97 17.66 -1.73
N ARG A 159 11.19 18.68 -2.11
CA ARG A 159 11.70 20.04 -2.38
C ARG A 159 12.29 20.69 -1.14
N ALA A 160 11.62 20.56 0.01
CA ALA A 160 12.11 21.11 1.27
C ALA A 160 13.42 20.43 1.71
N TYR A 161 13.49 19.11 1.62
CA TYR A 161 14.68 18.33 1.96
C TYR A 161 15.88 18.71 1.09
N HIS A 162 15.68 18.79 -0.23
CA HIS A 162 16.74 19.17 -1.16
C HIS A 162 17.31 20.56 -0.84
N LYS A 163 16.46 21.55 -0.52
CA LYS A 163 16.89 22.91 -0.15
C LYS A 163 17.76 22.92 1.12
N MET A 164 17.38 22.15 2.14
CA MET A 164 18.15 22.08 3.41
C MET A 164 19.53 21.47 3.21
N THR A 165 19.68 20.58 2.22
CA THR A 165 20.93 19.84 2.01
C THR A 165 21.93 20.50 1.08
N THR A 166 21.51 21.54 0.34
CA THR A 166 22.33 22.31 -0.60
C THR A 166 22.65 23.74 -0.13
N ALA A 167 22.05 24.17 0.99
CA ALA A 167 22.37 25.42 1.68
C ALA A 167 23.51 25.20 2.68
#